data_AF-A0A7S3QS28-F1
#
_entry.id   AF-A0A7S3QS28-F1
#
_cell.length_a   1.000
_cell.length_b   1.000
_cell.length_c   1.000
_cell.angle_alpha   90.00
_cell.angle_beta   90.00
_cell.angle_gamma   90.00
#
_symmetry.space_group_name_H-M   'P 1'
#
loop_
_entity.id
_entity.type
_entity.pdbx_description
1 polymer ?
#
loop_
_entity_poly.entity_id
_entity_poly.type
_entity_poly.pdbx_seq_one_letter_code
_entity_poly.pdbx_strand_id
1 'polypeptide(L)'
;MLSITKLNCPPTLPICPVKPNGKRSIAHLKVHASGRLQAPASSAFACTEHAVTCRRQLLCTTLLIAGLHAPPASAGPTIEVTSDEPGIGRHPATSRDLLLVHYVGRIKETGQIFDSTLGGLTYRDGGPGVLRPVAIQIGGGPVPGLCAGLRQGLEGMRVGGKRSFIVPPELGFSKDVLAPYAFVPAGSTLEYDVQLLRLSSRGPDELTQGIDRCGQGGAAQQVAKCSQIEIAEFV
;
A
#
# COMPACT_ATOMS: atom_id res chain seq x y z
N MET A 1 61.93 -30.11 -35.83
CA MET A 1 62.89 -29.62 -34.83
C MET A 1 62.12 -28.97 -33.69
N LEU A 2 62.28 -29.53 -32.49
CA LEU A 2 62.17 -28.98 -31.12
C LEU A 2 61.00 -28.05 -30.75
N SER A 3 60.43 -28.08 -29.54
CA SER A 3 60.43 -29.00 -28.41
C SER A 3 59.49 -28.32 -27.40
N ILE A 4 58.62 -29.09 -26.75
CA ILE A 4 57.75 -28.62 -25.67
C ILE A 4 58.61 -28.54 -24.40
N THR A 5 58.86 -27.36 -23.82
CA THR A 5 59.24 -27.27 -22.39
C THR A 5 59.09 -25.86 -21.81
N LYS A 6 58.26 -25.72 -20.76
CA LYS A 6 58.43 -24.85 -19.57
C LYS A 6 57.33 -25.28 -18.57
N LEU A 7 57.55 -26.28 -17.72
CA LEU A 7 58.18 -26.24 -16.38
C LEU A 7 57.57 -25.21 -15.42
N ASN A 8 56.89 -25.75 -14.40
CA ASN A 8 56.93 -25.44 -12.95
C ASN A 8 56.69 -23.99 -12.49
N CYS A 9 56.11 -23.70 -11.33
CA CYS A 9 55.27 -24.33 -10.31
C CYS A 9 54.99 -23.16 -9.31
N PRO A 10 53.95 -23.21 -8.47
CA PRO A 10 53.49 -22.07 -7.65
C PRO A 10 54.25 -21.97 -6.31
N PRO A 11 54.01 -20.89 -5.56
CA PRO A 11 53.92 -21.01 -4.10
C PRO A 11 52.64 -20.30 -3.58
N THR A 12 51.70 -20.98 -2.91
CA THR A 12 51.67 -21.23 -1.45
C THR A 12 51.94 -19.96 -0.63
N LEU A 13 50.96 -19.38 0.05
CA LEU A 13 50.53 -19.65 1.45
C LEU A 13 49.53 -18.52 1.88
N PRO A 14 48.90 -18.54 3.07
CA PRO A 14 48.45 -19.65 3.89
C PRO A 14 46.95 -19.56 4.27
N ILE A 15 46.38 -20.72 4.54
CA ILE A 15 45.07 -20.93 5.15
C ILE A 15 45.20 -20.64 6.65
N CYS A 16 44.37 -19.74 7.20
CA CYS A 16 44.24 -19.58 8.65
C CYS A 16 43.41 -20.73 9.26
N PRO A 17 43.92 -21.43 10.28
CA PRO A 17 43.21 -22.52 10.92
C PRO A 17 42.22 -22.05 12.00
N VAL A 18 41.18 -22.87 12.10
CA VAL A 18 40.08 -22.94 13.07
C VAL A 18 40.51 -22.83 14.55
N LYS A 19 39.66 -22.22 15.39
CA LYS A 19 39.38 -22.79 16.72
C LYS A 19 37.94 -22.49 17.19
N PRO A 20 37.15 -23.52 17.54
CA PRO A 20 35.91 -23.36 18.28
C PRO A 20 36.23 -23.29 19.78
N ASN A 21 35.52 -22.47 20.54
CA ASN A 21 35.68 -22.48 21.98
C ASN A 21 34.37 -22.16 22.70
N GLY A 22 34.01 -23.03 23.64
CA GLY A 22 33.35 -22.60 24.87
C GLY A 22 31.87 -22.94 25.04
N LYS A 23 31.56 -24.23 25.24
CA LYS A 23 30.44 -24.65 26.09
C LYS A 23 30.74 -24.24 27.55
N ARG A 24 29.91 -23.38 28.14
CA ARG A 24 29.65 -23.19 29.59
C ARG A 24 28.36 -22.36 29.67
N SER A 25 27.45 -22.46 30.62
CA SER A 25 27.13 -23.40 31.68
C SER A 25 25.68 -23.03 32.04
N ILE A 26 24.91 -24.05 32.39
CA ILE A 26 23.57 -23.92 32.96
C ILE A 26 23.71 -23.19 34.30
N ALA A 27 23.01 -22.08 34.47
CA ALA A 27 22.73 -21.48 35.77
C ALA A 27 21.22 -21.37 35.91
N HIS A 28 20.64 -22.40 36.54
CA HIS A 28 19.32 -22.34 37.13
C HIS A 28 19.32 -21.25 38.21
N LEU A 29 18.77 -20.08 37.90
CA LEU A 29 18.45 -19.09 38.93
C LEU A 29 17.11 -19.47 39.56
N LYS A 30 17.19 -20.07 40.76
CA LYS A 30 16.06 -20.29 41.66
C LYS A 30 15.48 -18.92 42.06
N VAL A 31 14.30 -18.60 41.54
CA VAL A 31 13.45 -17.55 42.10
C VAL A 31 12.73 -18.13 43.31
N HIS A 32 13.07 -17.62 44.49
CA HIS A 32 12.38 -17.94 45.74
C HIS A 32 10.94 -17.40 45.70
N ALA A 33 10.00 -18.28 45.99
CA ALA A 33 8.63 -17.94 46.32
C ALA A 33 8.51 -17.57 47.81
N SER A 34 7.84 -16.45 48.12
CA SER A 34 6.87 -16.29 49.23
C SER A 34 6.68 -14.81 49.56
N GLY A 35 5.43 -14.35 49.65
CA GLY A 35 5.13 -13.05 50.27
C GLY A 35 3.83 -12.40 49.82
N ARG A 36 2.70 -13.04 50.13
CA ARG A 36 1.33 -12.52 50.06
C ARG A 36 1.14 -11.32 51.00
N LEU A 37 0.54 -10.21 50.56
CA LEU A 37 -0.28 -9.27 51.37
C LEU A 37 -0.98 -8.28 50.41
N GLN A 38 -2.28 -8.44 50.12
CA GLN A 38 -3.45 -7.86 50.82
C GLN A 38 -3.78 -6.41 50.44
N ALA A 39 -4.90 -6.25 49.72
CA ALA A 39 -5.65 -5.02 49.59
C ALA A 39 -6.59 -4.84 50.81
N PRO A 40 -6.85 -3.59 51.22
CA PRO A 40 -8.22 -3.08 51.32
C PRO A 40 -8.33 -1.67 50.69
N ALA A 41 -9.35 -1.35 49.90
CA ALA A 41 -10.71 -0.96 50.27
C ALA A 41 -10.84 0.39 50.98
N SER A 42 -11.83 1.16 50.51
CA SER A 42 -12.43 2.38 51.08
C SER A 42 -11.72 3.73 50.86
N SER A 43 -12.34 4.60 50.07
CA SER A 43 -13.27 5.57 50.67
C SER A 43 -14.10 6.26 49.59
N ALA A 44 -15.41 6.14 49.76
CA ALA A 44 -16.40 6.98 49.11
C ALA A 44 -16.31 8.39 49.68
N PHE A 45 -16.34 9.40 48.82
CA PHE A 45 -16.84 10.72 49.16
C PHE A 45 -18.01 11.02 48.23
N ALA A 46 -19.19 10.72 48.76
CA ALA A 46 -20.38 11.48 48.41
C ALA A 46 -20.31 12.79 49.21
N CYS A 47 -20.43 13.92 48.54
CA CYS A 47 -21.08 15.09 49.09
C CYS A 47 -21.92 15.73 47.99
N THR A 48 -23.15 15.94 48.40
CA THR A 48 -24.35 16.35 47.70
C THR A 48 -24.44 17.86 47.54
N GLU A 49 -25.34 18.26 46.61
CA GLU A 49 -26.11 19.52 46.58
C GLU A 49 -25.33 20.82 46.28
N HIS A 50 -25.71 21.63 45.30
CA HIS A 50 -27.01 22.31 45.25
C HIS A 50 -27.44 22.61 43.81
N ALA A 51 -28.66 22.21 43.48
CA ALA A 51 -29.42 22.80 42.38
C ALA A 51 -29.97 24.16 42.86
N VAL A 52 -29.54 25.25 42.24
CA VAL A 52 -30.25 26.53 42.32
C VAL A 52 -30.74 26.88 40.92
N THR A 53 -32.03 26.64 40.72
CA THR A 53 -32.82 27.11 39.60
C THR A 53 -33.01 28.62 39.76
N CYS A 54 -32.17 29.44 39.12
CA CYS A 54 -32.42 30.88 39.00
C CYS A 54 -33.17 31.15 37.69
N ARG A 55 -34.49 31.14 37.80
CA ARG A 55 -35.45 31.50 36.76
C ARG A 55 -35.70 33.00 36.86
N ARG A 56 -35.09 33.82 36.00
CA ARG A 56 -35.70 35.06 35.44
C ARG A 56 -34.80 35.73 34.41
N GLN A 57 -35.42 35.97 33.27
CA GLN A 57 -34.92 36.57 32.03
C GLN A 57 -34.33 37.96 32.26
N LEU A 58 -33.35 38.37 31.44
CA LEU A 58 -33.39 39.66 30.73
C LEU A 58 -32.28 39.70 29.66
N LEU A 59 -32.73 39.86 28.41
CA LEU A 59 -32.04 40.40 27.22
C LEU A 59 -30.51 40.27 27.15
N CYS A 60 -30.02 39.19 26.53
CA CYS A 60 -28.67 39.15 25.98
C CYS A 60 -28.76 39.42 24.48
N THR A 61 -28.34 40.64 24.13
CA THR A 61 -28.08 41.20 22.81
C THR A 61 -27.76 40.16 21.73
N THR A 62 -28.50 40.22 20.62
CA THR A 62 -28.16 39.56 19.36
C THR A 62 -26.83 40.09 18.85
N LEU A 63 -25.73 39.43 19.23
CA LEU A 63 -24.47 39.58 18.54
C LEU A 63 -24.66 38.93 17.16
N LEU A 64 -24.84 39.78 16.13
CA LEU A 64 -24.61 39.40 14.75
C LEU A 64 -23.14 38.99 14.65
N ILE A 65 -22.88 37.71 14.91
CA ILE A 65 -21.63 37.08 14.47
C ILE A 65 -21.78 37.00 12.97
N ALA A 66 -21.29 38.03 12.27
CA ALA A 66 -20.92 37.92 10.87
C ALA A 66 -19.96 36.75 10.79
N GLY A 67 -20.48 35.59 10.40
CA GLY A 67 -19.69 34.40 10.22
C GLY A 67 -18.58 34.73 9.23
N LEU A 68 -17.34 34.79 9.72
CA LEU A 68 -16.18 34.53 8.90
C LEU A 68 -16.40 33.12 8.33
N HIS A 69 -16.98 33.06 7.13
CA HIS A 69 -16.89 31.89 6.29
C HIS A 69 -15.42 31.80 5.92
N ALA A 70 -14.65 31.06 6.74
CA ALA A 70 -13.28 30.70 6.39
C ALA A 70 -13.37 30.07 4.99
N PRO A 71 -12.59 30.55 4.00
CA PRO A 71 -12.48 29.83 2.74
C PRO A 71 -12.08 28.39 3.07
N PRO A 72 -12.65 27.38 2.40
CA PRO A 72 -12.30 26.00 2.69
C PRO A 72 -10.79 25.90 2.65
N ALA A 73 -10.20 25.50 3.79
CA ALA A 73 -8.79 25.21 3.89
C ALA A 73 -8.43 24.39 2.66
N SER A 74 -7.51 24.91 1.85
CA SER A 74 -7.06 24.30 0.60
C SER A 74 -6.73 22.83 0.88
N ALA A 75 -7.71 21.96 0.63
CA ALA A 75 -7.49 20.54 0.67
C ALA A 75 -6.46 20.29 -0.42
N GLY A 76 -5.36 19.61 -0.06
CA GLY A 76 -4.34 19.24 -1.03
C GLY A 76 -4.98 18.55 -2.25
N PRO A 77 -4.23 18.45 -3.36
CA PRO A 77 -4.76 17.82 -4.57
C PRO A 77 -5.31 16.44 -4.21
N THR A 78 -6.53 16.18 -4.65
CA THR A 78 -7.31 14.99 -4.31
C THR A 78 -7.87 14.42 -5.62
N ILE A 79 -8.00 13.10 -5.68
CA ILE A 79 -8.62 12.43 -6.81
C ILE A 79 -10.13 12.71 -6.88
N GLU A 80 -10.71 12.58 -8.06
CA GLU A 80 -12.15 12.67 -8.26
C GLU A 80 -12.69 11.28 -8.63
N VAL A 81 -13.51 10.68 -7.76
CA VAL A 81 -14.13 9.38 -8.03
C VAL A 81 -15.35 9.57 -8.92
N THR A 82 -15.34 8.97 -10.10
CA THR A 82 -16.43 9.08 -11.10
C THR A 82 -17.41 7.92 -11.02
N SER A 83 -16.96 6.73 -10.62
CA SER A 83 -17.79 5.55 -10.41
C SER A 83 -17.23 4.68 -9.28
N ASP A 84 -18.11 4.15 -8.43
CA ASP A 84 -17.76 3.23 -7.34
C ASP A 84 -18.78 2.10 -7.28
N GLU A 85 -18.36 0.91 -7.69
CA GLU A 85 -19.09 -0.33 -7.52
C GLU A 85 -18.52 -1.07 -6.31
N PRO A 86 -19.24 -1.13 -5.17
CA PRO A 86 -18.72 -1.72 -3.96
C PRO A 86 -18.45 -3.22 -4.12
N GLY A 87 -17.33 -3.67 -3.56
CA GLY A 87 -16.98 -5.09 -3.50
C GLY A 87 -17.75 -5.86 -2.42
N ILE A 88 -17.51 -7.17 -2.38
CA ILE A 88 -18.14 -8.12 -1.46
C ILE A 88 -17.39 -8.27 -0.11
N GLY A 89 -16.15 -7.78 -0.02
CA GLY A 89 -15.28 -7.93 1.15
C GLY A 89 -15.68 -7.07 2.36
N ARG A 90 -15.38 -7.55 3.57
CA ARG A 90 -15.74 -6.89 4.84
C ARG A 90 -14.71 -5.84 5.29
N HIS A 91 -13.45 -6.00 4.91
CA HIS A 91 -12.37 -5.08 5.20
C HIS A 91 -12.23 -4.03 4.08
N PRO A 92 -12.45 -2.74 4.39
CA PRO A 92 -12.07 -1.68 3.47
C PRO A 92 -10.53 -1.57 3.44
N ALA A 93 -9.95 -1.42 2.26
CA ALA A 93 -8.51 -1.31 2.09
C ALA A 93 -7.93 -0.10 2.84
N THR A 94 -6.84 -0.34 3.56
CA THR A 94 -6.13 0.67 4.36
C THR A 94 -4.69 0.84 3.89
N SER A 95 -4.01 1.87 4.39
CA SER A 95 -2.61 2.16 4.07
C SER A 95 -1.63 1.00 4.37
N ARG A 96 -1.98 0.06 5.24
CA ARG A 96 -1.11 -1.07 5.59
C ARG A 96 -1.28 -2.28 4.68
N ASP A 97 -2.38 -2.35 3.94
CA ASP A 97 -2.73 -3.53 3.17
C ASP A 97 -1.99 -3.60 1.84
N LEU A 98 -1.80 -4.83 1.38
CA LEU A 98 -1.29 -5.16 0.06
C LEU A 98 -2.45 -5.62 -0.82
N LEU A 99 -2.65 -4.96 -1.95
CA LEU A 99 -3.78 -5.17 -2.84
C LEU A 99 -3.29 -5.78 -4.15
N LEU A 100 -3.94 -6.83 -4.63
CA LEU A 100 -3.76 -7.33 -5.99
C LEU A 100 -4.86 -6.76 -6.87
N VAL A 101 -4.50 -5.96 -7.86
CA VAL A 101 -5.47 -5.21 -8.67
C VAL A 101 -5.30 -5.45 -10.16
N HIS A 102 -6.42 -5.36 -10.87
CA HIS A 102 -6.43 -4.96 -12.26
C HIS A 102 -6.70 -3.47 -12.38
N TYR A 103 -6.11 -2.86 -13.39
CA TYR A 103 -6.38 -1.49 -13.79
C TYR A 103 -6.09 -1.25 -15.27
N VAL A 104 -6.74 -0.21 -15.79
CA VAL A 104 -6.41 0.45 -17.06
C VAL A 104 -6.22 1.93 -16.77
N GLY A 105 -5.04 2.46 -17.11
CA GLY A 105 -4.70 3.87 -17.01
C GLY A 105 -4.78 4.54 -18.37
N ARG A 106 -5.52 5.65 -18.46
CA ARG A 106 -5.70 6.46 -19.66
C ARG A 106 -5.35 7.91 -19.42
N ILE A 107 -4.94 8.59 -20.48
CA ILE A 107 -4.86 10.06 -20.50
C ILE A 107 -6.28 10.59 -20.71
N LYS A 108 -6.83 11.34 -19.75
CA LYS A 108 -8.24 11.78 -19.76
C LYS A 108 -8.60 12.55 -21.04
N GLU A 109 -7.69 13.39 -21.50
CA GLU A 109 -7.94 14.27 -22.66
C GLU A 109 -7.99 13.53 -24.00
N THR A 110 -7.15 12.50 -24.17
CA THR A 110 -7.02 11.79 -25.45
C THR A 110 -7.67 10.41 -25.44
N GLY A 111 -8.00 9.88 -24.26
CA GLY A 111 -8.44 8.50 -24.06
C GLY A 111 -7.34 7.45 -24.29
N GLN A 112 -6.10 7.87 -24.60
CA GLN A 112 -5.00 6.95 -24.89
C GLN A 112 -4.63 6.15 -23.64
N ILE A 113 -4.62 4.82 -23.77
CA ILE A 113 -4.14 3.91 -22.72
C ILE A 113 -2.61 4.03 -22.66
N PHE A 114 -2.09 4.44 -21.51
CA PHE A 114 -0.65 4.47 -21.25
C PHE A 114 -0.17 3.24 -20.49
N ASP A 115 -1.05 2.60 -19.72
CA ASP A 115 -0.72 1.43 -18.93
C ASP A 115 -1.96 0.56 -18.69
N SER A 116 -1.80 -0.75 -18.66
CA SER A 116 -2.88 -1.71 -18.39
C SER A 116 -2.33 -3.00 -17.83
N THR A 117 -3.05 -3.57 -16.88
CA THR A 117 -2.79 -4.92 -16.37
C THR A 117 -3.74 -5.98 -16.95
N LEU A 118 -4.77 -5.55 -17.68
CA LEU A 118 -5.67 -6.44 -18.39
C LEU A 118 -4.99 -6.97 -19.66
N GLY A 119 -5.12 -8.27 -19.90
CA GLY A 119 -4.70 -8.90 -21.14
C GLY A 119 -5.63 -8.55 -22.30
N GLY A 120 -5.12 -8.61 -23.53
CA GLY A 120 -5.91 -8.45 -24.75
C GLY A 120 -6.16 -7.00 -25.19
N LEU A 121 -5.65 -6.01 -24.45
CA LEU A 121 -5.64 -4.61 -24.90
C LEU A 121 -4.37 -4.33 -25.71
N THR A 122 -4.46 -3.53 -26.77
CA THR A 122 -3.28 -3.14 -27.55
C THR A 122 -2.69 -1.87 -26.96
N TYR A 123 -1.40 -1.90 -26.61
CA TYR A 123 -0.68 -0.70 -26.19
C TYR A 123 -0.39 0.20 -27.39
N ARG A 124 0.06 1.44 -27.14
CA ARG A 124 0.39 2.40 -28.19
C ARG A 124 1.44 1.88 -29.19
N ASP A 125 2.38 1.06 -28.74
CA ASP A 125 3.42 0.46 -29.59
C ASP A 125 2.90 -0.70 -30.46
N GLY A 126 1.60 -1.01 -30.41
CA GLY A 126 0.99 -2.13 -31.12
C GLY A 126 1.22 -3.48 -30.43
N GLY A 127 1.92 -3.49 -29.30
CA GLY A 127 2.19 -4.70 -28.53
C GLY A 127 0.92 -5.26 -27.86
N PRO A 128 0.78 -6.59 -27.76
CA PRO A 128 -0.33 -7.19 -27.04
C PRO A 128 -0.18 -6.95 -25.53
N GLY A 129 -1.23 -6.43 -24.92
CA GLY A 129 -1.43 -6.36 -23.49
C GLY A 129 -1.39 -7.76 -22.91
N VAL A 130 -0.42 -7.99 -22.05
CA VAL A 130 -0.30 -9.23 -21.28
C VAL A 130 -1.12 -9.08 -20.01
N LEU A 131 -1.83 -10.13 -19.61
CA LEU A 131 -2.52 -10.16 -18.32
C LEU A 131 -1.48 -10.17 -17.19
N ARG A 132 -1.41 -9.09 -16.41
CA ARG A 132 -0.42 -8.91 -15.34
C ARG A 132 -0.99 -8.14 -14.15
N PRO A 133 -1.83 -8.75 -13.30
CA PRO A 133 -2.28 -8.10 -12.08
C PRO A 133 -1.09 -7.67 -11.24
N VAL A 134 -1.20 -6.51 -10.59
CA VAL A 134 -0.09 -5.90 -9.84
C VAL A 134 -0.41 -5.88 -8.35
N ALA A 135 0.60 -6.15 -7.53
CA ALA A 135 0.53 -5.97 -6.09
C ALA A 135 0.91 -4.52 -5.74
N ILE A 136 0.02 -3.78 -5.08
CA ILE A 136 0.22 -2.39 -4.66
C ILE A 136 -0.01 -2.29 -3.16
N GLN A 137 0.95 -1.68 -2.46
CA GLN A 137 0.76 -1.25 -1.08
C GLN A 137 0.36 0.23 -1.04
N ILE A 138 -0.77 0.55 -0.40
CA ILE A 138 -1.32 1.91 -0.38
C ILE A 138 -0.38 2.89 0.34
N GLY A 139 0.05 2.56 1.56
CA GLY A 139 0.91 3.39 2.40
C GLY A 139 2.41 3.23 2.16
N GLY A 140 2.82 2.59 1.06
CA GLY A 140 4.23 2.39 0.73
C GLY A 140 4.99 3.68 0.39
N GLY A 141 6.30 3.57 0.24
CA GLY A 141 7.13 4.64 -0.32
C GLY A 141 6.81 4.92 -1.80
N PRO A 142 7.38 5.98 -2.39
CA PRO A 142 7.25 6.26 -3.82
C PRO A 142 7.83 5.10 -4.64
N VAL A 143 7.01 4.51 -5.51
CA VAL A 143 7.42 3.43 -6.43
C VAL A 143 7.49 4.03 -7.85
N PRO A 144 8.61 3.85 -8.58
CA PRO A 144 8.73 4.34 -9.95
C PRO A 144 7.59 3.81 -10.84
N GLY A 145 6.90 4.71 -11.54
CA GLY A 145 5.78 4.35 -12.40
C GLY A 145 4.43 4.17 -11.71
N LEU A 146 4.38 4.16 -10.37
CA LEU A 146 3.14 4.11 -9.61
C LEU A 146 2.80 5.50 -9.06
N CYS A 147 1.74 6.10 -9.59
CA CYS A 147 1.29 7.43 -9.21
C CYS A 147 0.66 7.46 -7.80
N ALA A 148 0.80 8.58 -7.09
CA ALA A 148 0.20 8.76 -5.76
C ALA A 148 -1.33 8.72 -5.82
N GLY A 149 -1.92 9.31 -6.87
CA GLY A 149 -3.37 9.32 -7.06
C GLY A 149 -3.96 7.93 -7.27
N LEU A 150 -3.23 7.01 -7.93
CA LEU A 150 -3.66 5.62 -8.04
C LEU A 150 -3.76 4.96 -6.65
N ARG A 151 -2.77 5.19 -5.77
CA ARG A 151 -2.83 4.66 -4.39
C ARG A 151 -3.97 5.25 -3.58
N GLN A 152 -4.20 6.56 -3.71
CA GLN A 152 -5.33 7.24 -3.08
C GLN A 152 -6.67 6.69 -3.57
N GLY A 153 -6.77 6.34 -4.85
CA GLY A 153 -7.98 5.74 -5.43
C GLY A 153 -8.29 4.34 -4.96
N LEU A 154 -7.29 3.60 -4.46
CA LEU A 154 -7.49 2.27 -3.92
C LEU A 154 -7.94 2.28 -2.44
N GLU A 155 -7.75 3.40 -1.73
CA GLU A 155 -8.10 3.50 -0.32
C GLU A 155 -9.61 3.32 -0.11
N GLY A 156 -9.98 2.50 0.88
CA GLY A 156 -11.36 2.16 1.19
C GLY A 156 -12.03 1.19 0.24
N MET A 157 -11.37 0.73 -0.84
CA MET A 157 -11.94 -0.29 -1.73
C MET A 157 -12.13 -1.61 -1.00
N ARG A 158 -13.12 -2.39 -1.43
CA ARG A 158 -13.38 -3.74 -0.94
C ARG A 158 -13.09 -4.76 -2.03
N VAL A 159 -12.66 -5.95 -1.62
CA VAL A 159 -12.39 -7.07 -2.51
C VAL A 159 -13.57 -7.32 -3.46
N GLY A 160 -13.28 -7.42 -4.76
CA GLY A 160 -14.24 -7.55 -5.85
C GLY A 160 -14.82 -6.23 -6.37
N GLY A 161 -14.55 -5.11 -5.69
CA GLY A 161 -15.05 -3.80 -6.08
C GLY A 161 -14.37 -3.26 -7.33
N LYS A 162 -15.09 -2.43 -8.07
CA LYS A 162 -14.58 -1.68 -9.22
C LYS A 162 -14.73 -0.19 -8.97
N ARG A 163 -13.76 0.58 -9.41
CA ARG A 163 -13.78 2.03 -9.21
C ARG A 163 -13.17 2.72 -10.42
N SER A 164 -13.79 3.81 -10.84
CA SER A 164 -13.24 4.71 -11.84
C SER A 164 -12.98 6.06 -11.18
N PHE A 165 -11.80 6.63 -11.42
CA PHE A 165 -11.44 7.91 -10.83
C PHE A 165 -10.43 8.67 -11.69
N ILE A 166 -10.48 9.98 -11.55
CA ILE A 166 -9.60 10.93 -12.23
C ILE A 166 -8.51 11.34 -11.26
N VAL A 167 -7.27 11.29 -11.73
CA VAL A 167 -6.07 11.70 -11.01
C VAL A 167 -5.57 13.01 -11.61
N PRO A 168 -5.55 14.10 -10.83
CA PRO A 168 -5.02 15.36 -11.32
C PRO A 168 -3.49 15.27 -11.46
N PRO A 169 -2.87 16.12 -12.29
CA PRO A 169 -1.45 15.99 -12.63
C PRO A 169 -0.51 16.03 -11.43
N GLU A 170 -0.86 16.74 -10.36
CA GLU A 170 -0.09 16.86 -9.11
C GLU A 170 0.06 15.52 -8.38
N LEU A 171 -0.88 14.61 -8.57
CA LEU A 171 -0.89 13.26 -8.01
C LEU A 171 -0.48 12.18 -9.02
N GLY A 172 -0.27 12.57 -10.28
CA GLY A 172 0.09 11.71 -11.40
C GLY A 172 1.47 12.02 -11.95
N PHE A 173 1.51 12.38 -13.23
CA PHE A 173 2.73 12.71 -13.96
C PHE A 173 2.95 14.23 -14.06
N SER A 174 3.32 14.86 -12.94
CA SER A 174 3.50 16.33 -12.87
C SER A 174 4.77 16.83 -13.54
N LYS A 175 5.76 15.95 -13.76
CA LYS A 175 7.06 16.25 -14.38
C LYS A 175 7.32 15.25 -15.49
N ASP A 176 8.32 15.53 -16.33
CA ASP A 176 8.74 14.61 -17.38
C ASP A 176 8.95 13.20 -16.81
N VAL A 177 8.21 12.25 -17.37
CA VAL A 177 8.21 10.88 -16.91
C VAL A 177 9.34 10.14 -17.60
N LEU A 178 10.06 9.32 -16.85
CA LEU A 178 11.08 8.45 -17.44
C LEU A 178 10.40 7.30 -18.20
N ALA A 179 11.17 6.66 -19.08
CA ALA A 179 10.76 5.40 -19.72
C ALA A 179 10.32 4.38 -18.64
N PRO A 180 9.24 3.60 -18.87
CA PRO A 180 8.54 3.42 -20.15
C PRO A 180 7.45 4.46 -20.46
N TYR A 181 7.14 5.39 -19.55
CA TYR A 181 5.99 6.30 -19.66
C TYR A 181 6.33 7.68 -20.25
N ALA A 182 7.54 7.86 -20.80
CA ALA A 182 8.01 9.14 -21.34
C ALA A 182 7.16 9.73 -22.48
N PHE A 183 6.24 8.94 -23.05
CA PHE A 183 5.30 9.42 -24.06
C PHE A 183 4.06 10.12 -23.48
N VAL A 184 3.79 9.96 -22.18
CA VAL A 184 2.68 10.65 -21.52
C VAL A 184 3.11 12.10 -21.30
N PRO A 185 2.41 13.10 -21.84
CA PRO A 185 2.78 14.49 -21.63
C PRO A 185 2.81 14.84 -20.14
N ALA A 186 3.84 15.55 -19.69
CA ALA A 186 3.87 16.10 -18.34
C ALA A 186 2.67 17.02 -18.13
N GLY A 187 2.08 16.99 -16.93
CA GLY A 187 0.87 17.78 -16.65
C GLY A 187 -0.43 17.13 -17.13
N SER A 188 -0.40 15.90 -17.66
CA SER A 188 -1.61 15.20 -18.08
C SER A 188 -2.49 14.81 -16.91
N THR A 189 -3.80 14.99 -17.07
CA THR A 189 -4.81 14.40 -16.18
C THR A 189 -5.00 12.93 -16.55
N LEU A 190 -4.96 12.04 -15.57
CA LEU A 190 -5.09 10.60 -15.79
C LEU A 190 -6.47 10.12 -15.35
N GLU A 191 -6.95 9.08 -16.00
CA GLU A 191 -8.16 8.36 -15.63
C GLU A 191 -7.79 6.89 -15.40
N TYR A 192 -8.27 6.33 -14.30
CA TYR A 192 -8.06 4.94 -13.93
C TYR A 192 -9.39 4.22 -13.77
N ASP A 193 -9.51 3.07 -14.43
CA ASP A 193 -10.48 2.04 -14.06
C ASP A 193 -9.73 0.96 -13.30
N VAL A 194 -10.15 0.66 -12.08
CA VAL A 194 -9.52 -0.35 -11.21
C VAL A 194 -10.52 -1.41 -10.78
N GLN A 195 -10.02 -2.62 -10.59
CA GLN A 195 -10.74 -3.73 -9.97
C GLN A 195 -9.86 -4.38 -8.91
N LEU A 196 -10.37 -4.47 -7.69
CA LEU A 196 -9.66 -5.10 -6.58
C LEU A 196 -9.91 -6.61 -6.61
N LEU A 197 -8.87 -7.40 -6.86
CA LEU A 197 -8.97 -8.86 -6.91
C LEU A 197 -8.73 -9.47 -5.53
N ARG A 198 -7.62 -9.10 -4.88
CA ARG A 198 -7.27 -9.63 -3.57
C ARG A 198 -6.77 -8.54 -2.64
N LEU A 199 -6.96 -8.75 -1.35
CA LEU A 199 -6.46 -7.90 -0.27
C LEU A 199 -5.78 -8.77 0.78
N SER A 200 -4.59 -8.37 1.22
CA SER A 200 -3.86 -9.03 2.31
C SER A 200 -3.31 -8.01 3.30
N SER A 201 -3.62 -8.20 4.59
CA SER A 201 -3.03 -7.41 5.68
C SER A 201 -1.78 -8.06 6.29
N ARG A 202 -1.48 -9.31 5.91
CA ARG A 202 -0.40 -10.13 6.51
C ARG A 202 0.82 -10.29 5.61
N GLY A 203 0.70 -9.95 4.33
CA GLY A 203 1.84 -9.87 3.41
C GLY A 203 1.61 -10.51 2.03
N PRO A 204 2.68 -10.55 1.21
CA PRO A 204 2.61 -11.01 -0.17
C PRO A 204 2.34 -12.51 -0.33
N ASP A 205 2.71 -13.34 0.66
CA ASP A 205 2.54 -14.79 0.58
C ASP A 205 1.06 -15.19 0.54
N GLU A 206 0.21 -14.55 1.35
CA GLU A 206 -1.24 -14.77 1.31
C GLU A 206 -1.85 -14.21 0.02
N LEU A 207 -1.40 -13.02 -0.41
CA LEU A 207 -1.90 -12.40 -1.64
C LEU A 207 -1.65 -13.29 -2.87
N THR A 208 -0.50 -13.97 -2.89
CA THR A 208 -0.05 -14.82 -4.00
C THR A 208 -0.37 -16.30 -3.80
N GLN A 209 -1.10 -16.66 -2.74
CA GLN A 209 -1.46 -18.06 -2.47
C GLN A 209 -2.24 -18.66 -3.65
N GLY A 210 -1.71 -19.73 -4.23
CA GLY A 210 -2.31 -20.44 -5.36
C GLY A 210 -2.09 -19.81 -6.73
N ILE A 211 -1.38 -18.67 -6.82
CA ILE A 211 -1.05 -18.00 -8.08
C ILE A 211 0.46 -17.82 -8.19
N ASP A 212 1.07 -18.48 -9.18
CA ASP A 212 2.53 -18.52 -9.28
C ASP A 212 3.04 -17.23 -9.94
N ARG A 213 3.53 -16.28 -9.13
CA ARG A 213 4.27 -15.06 -9.52
C ARG A 213 3.49 -14.00 -10.33
N CYS A 214 2.16 -14.00 -10.25
CA CYS A 214 1.35 -12.89 -10.76
C CYS A 214 1.71 -11.58 -10.05
N GLY A 215 2.28 -10.62 -10.79
CA GLY A 215 2.57 -9.28 -10.27
C GLY A 215 3.94 -9.09 -9.62
N GLN A 216 4.83 -10.10 -9.65
CA GLN A 216 6.25 -9.90 -9.32
C GLN A 216 6.98 -9.36 -10.56
N GLY A 217 7.20 -8.04 -10.58
CA GLY A 217 7.61 -7.24 -11.74
C GLY A 217 8.74 -7.81 -12.62
N GLY A 218 8.50 -7.73 -13.92
CA GLY A 218 9.42 -8.12 -15.01
C GLY A 218 8.58 -8.58 -16.19
N ALA A 219 8.72 -7.94 -17.35
CA ALA A 219 7.89 -8.18 -18.54
C ALA A 219 8.07 -9.57 -19.20
N ALA A 220 8.58 -10.58 -18.48
CA ALA A 220 8.86 -11.90 -19.03
C ALA A 220 8.37 -13.04 -18.12
N GLN A 221 7.44 -13.80 -18.69
CA GLN A 221 7.34 -15.26 -18.60
C GLN A 221 6.70 -15.97 -17.40
N GLN A 222 6.09 -15.31 -16.41
CA GLN A 222 5.42 -16.05 -15.33
C GLN A 222 4.02 -15.52 -15.03
N VAL A 223 3.13 -15.78 -15.99
CA VAL A 223 1.67 -15.57 -15.89
C VAL A 223 0.92 -16.86 -15.50
N ALA A 224 1.63 -17.85 -14.94
CA ALA A 224 1.03 -19.14 -14.63
C ALA A 224 -0.14 -18.94 -13.64
N LYS A 225 -1.35 -19.31 -14.08
CA LYS A 225 -2.61 -19.19 -13.34
C LYS A 225 -3.07 -17.75 -13.04
N CYS A 226 -2.48 -16.71 -13.64
CA CYS A 226 -2.98 -15.34 -13.45
C CYS A 226 -4.37 -15.11 -14.05
N SER A 227 -4.76 -15.90 -15.04
CA SER A 227 -6.13 -15.94 -15.56
C SER A 227 -7.12 -16.64 -14.63
N GLN A 228 -6.64 -17.34 -13.60
CA GLN A 228 -7.43 -18.10 -12.63
C GLN A 228 -7.48 -17.41 -11.26
N ILE A 229 -7.15 -16.12 -11.20
CA ILE A 229 -7.20 -15.37 -9.94
C ILE A 229 -8.64 -15.28 -9.46
N GLU A 230 -8.92 -15.99 -8.38
CA GLU A 230 -10.15 -15.83 -7.63
C GLU A 230 -10.09 -14.59 -6.74
N ILE A 231 -11.23 -13.91 -6.66
CA ILE A 231 -11.44 -12.75 -5.81
C ILE A 231 -11.46 -13.22 -4.35
N ALA A 232 -10.56 -12.70 -3.51
CA ALA A 232 -10.39 -13.19 -2.14
C ALA A 232 -9.89 -12.12 -1.17
N GLU A 233 -10.30 -12.23 0.09
CA GLU A 233 -9.91 -11.34 1.18
C GLU A 233 -9.12 -12.13 2.21
N PHE A 234 -7.91 -11.65 2.54
CA PHE A 234 -7.02 -12.25 3.53
C PHE A 234 -6.75 -11.24 4.65
N VAL A 235 -7.46 -11.41 5.76
CA VAL A 235 -7.40 -10.54 6.95
C VAL A 235 -7.22 -11.36 8.21
#